data_AF-A0A7C0YN04-F1
#
_entry.id   AF-A0A7C0YN04-F1
#
_cell.length_a   1.000
_cell.length_b   1.000
_cell.length_c   1.000
_cell.angle_alpha   90.00
_cell.angle_beta   90.00
_cell.angle_gamma   90.00
#
_symmetry.space_group_name_H-M   'P 1'
#
loop_
_entity.id
_entity.type
_entity.pdbx_description
1 polymer ?
#
loop_
_entity_poly.entity_id
_entity_poly.type
_entity_poly.pdbx_seq_one_letter_code
_entity_poly.pdbx_strand_id
1 'polypeptide(L)'
;MIEETKSSDWFAEVREKEKALFSEINLLLRALDRAFNPENLPVSEQNYGARNFFPELSAVRDVVLRVLGILEVIIPESKKNAFWFQKFAEQKFLSDRKRDLLRESLNKQDKPEKSLFLLYDSFINLKVIINDLLRSNTVSYSGYKNFGDILGREIRENRVFDPFRKGVDQEFDSINNPRIKDVVKSLKDRGY
;
A
#
# COMPACT_ATOMS: atom_id res chain seq x y z
N MET A 1 20.52 10.96 37.47
CA MET A 1 19.45 10.12 36.91
C MET A 1 19.05 10.72 35.59
N ILE A 2 19.57 10.18 34.50
CA ILE A 2 19.10 10.54 33.14
C ILE A 2 17.84 9.70 32.97
N GLU A 3 16.68 10.34 32.90
CA GLU A 3 15.45 9.66 32.51
C GLU A 3 15.68 9.05 31.12
N GLU A 4 15.80 7.73 31.07
CA GLU A 4 15.60 6.98 29.85
C GLU A 4 14.23 7.37 29.31
N THR A 5 14.23 8.24 28.31
CA THR A 5 13.05 8.58 27.55
C THR A 5 12.57 7.26 26.96
N LYS A 6 11.56 6.64 27.57
CA LYS A 6 10.84 5.51 26.97
C LYS A 6 10.56 5.92 25.54
N SER A 7 11.26 5.29 24.60
CA SER A 7 10.94 5.41 23.18
C SER A 7 9.54 4.83 23.05
N SER A 8 8.51 5.68 23.22
CA SER A 8 7.12 5.35 22.97
C SER A 8 7.10 4.70 21.59
N ASP A 9 6.73 3.42 21.57
CA ASP A 9 6.48 2.69 20.35
C ASP A 9 5.15 3.20 19.78
N TRP A 10 5.21 4.42 19.24
CA TRP A 10 4.05 5.13 18.70
C TRP A 10 3.35 4.28 17.64
N PHE A 11 4.08 3.39 16.95
CA PHE A 11 3.51 2.46 15.99
C PHE A 11 2.56 1.48 16.68
N ALA A 12 2.96 0.88 17.80
CA ALA A 12 2.08 -0.01 18.56
C ALA A 12 0.84 0.72 19.10
N GLU A 13 1.01 1.95 19.61
CA GLU A 13 -0.09 2.77 20.11
C GLU A 13 -1.10 3.11 19.00
N VAL A 14 -0.62 3.56 17.83
CA VAL A 14 -1.47 3.88 16.68
C VAL A 14 -2.08 2.61 16.08
N ARG A 15 -1.35 1.49 16.06
CA ARG A 15 -1.86 0.19 15.57
C ARG A 15 -3.07 -0.27 16.35
N GLU A 16 -3.07 -0.13 17.68
CA GLU A 16 -4.20 -0.49 18.52
C GLU A 16 -5.35 0.51 18.40
N LYS A 17 -5.03 1.81 18.37
CA LYS A 17 -6.05 2.87 18.28
C LYS A 17 -6.78 2.86 16.93
N GLU A 18 -6.04 2.69 15.84
CA GLU A 18 -6.53 2.83 14.47
C GLU A 18 -6.69 1.48 13.76
N LYS A 19 -7.02 0.40 14.50
CA LYS A 19 -7.17 -0.96 13.95
C LYS A 19 -8.02 -1.05 12.68
N ALA A 20 -9.09 -0.25 12.61
CA ALA A 20 -9.96 -0.19 11.44
C ALA A 20 -9.23 0.31 10.18
N LEU A 21 -8.39 1.33 10.31
CA LEU A 21 -7.61 1.89 9.21
C LEU A 21 -6.52 0.92 8.73
N PHE A 22 -5.90 0.18 9.65
CA PHE A 22 -4.96 -0.90 9.28
C PHE A 22 -5.66 -2.03 8.53
N SER A 23 -6.85 -2.44 8.98
CA SER A 23 -7.67 -3.43 8.27
C SER A 23 -8.06 -2.95 6.87
N GLU A 24 -8.48 -1.68 6.75
CA GLU A 24 -8.83 -1.08 5.47
C GLU A 24 -7.63 -1.04 4.51
N ILE A 25 -6.45 -0.58 4.95
CA ILE A 25 -5.24 -0.61 4.13
C ILE A 25 -4.98 -2.03 3.63
N ASN A 26 -5.01 -3.04 4.50
CA ASN A 26 -4.75 -4.42 4.10
C ASN A 26 -5.73 -4.90 3.01
N LEU A 27 -7.02 -4.56 3.15
CA LEU A 27 -8.03 -4.87 2.13
C LEU A 27 -7.76 -4.12 0.81
N LEU A 28 -7.40 -2.84 0.88
CA LEU A 28 -7.12 -2.03 -0.31
C LEU A 28 -5.86 -2.51 -1.05
N LEU A 29 -4.79 -2.86 -0.33
CA LEU A 29 -3.57 -3.42 -0.92
C LEU A 29 -3.86 -4.75 -1.66
N ARG A 30 -4.73 -5.58 -1.08
CA ARG A 30 -5.23 -6.82 -1.70
C ARG A 30 -6.06 -6.56 -2.96
N ALA A 31 -6.91 -5.54 -2.91
CA ALA A 31 -7.74 -5.16 -4.05
C ALA A 31 -6.88 -4.63 -5.20
N LEU A 32 -5.87 -3.81 -4.88
CA LEU A 32 -4.96 -3.24 -5.88
C LEU A 32 -4.18 -4.31 -6.63
N ASP A 33 -3.61 -5.31 -5.96
CA ASP A 33 -2.90 -6.40 -6.65
C ASP A 33 -3.84 -7.22 -7.55
N ARG A 34 -5.06 -7.51 -7.06
CA ARG A 34 -6.06 -8.27 -7.83
C ARG A 34 -6.66 -7.50 -9.01
N ALA A 35 -6.66 -6.17 -8.97
CA ALA A 35 -7.24 -5.33 -10.01
C ALA A 35 -6.60 -5.60 -11.38
N PHE A 36 -5.29 -5.85 -11.41
CA PHE A 36 -4.53 -6.05 -12.64
C PHE A 36 -4.52 -7.49 -13.16
N ASN A 37 -5.29 -8.39 -12.55
CA ASN A 37 -5.50 -9.73 -13.11
C ASN A 37 -6.61 -9.65 -14.18
N PRO A 38 -6.31 -9.97 -15.46
CA PRO A 38 -7.29 -9.89 -16.54
C PRO A 38 -8.57 -10.70 -16.30
N GLU A 39 -8.47 -11.83 -15.58
CA GLU A 39 -9.62 -12.69 -15.21
C GLU A 39 -10.57 -12.01 -14.20
N ASN A 40 -10.08 -11.04 -13.44
CA ASN A 40 -10.88 -10.30 -12.46
C ASN A 40 -11.55 -9.06 -13.07
N LEU A 41 -11.23 -8.72 -14.32
CA LEU A 41 -11.81 -7.55 -14.96
C LEU A 41 -13.24 -7.86 -15.43
N PRO A 42 -14.21 -6.95 -15.22
CA PRO A 42 -15.59 -7.14 -15.66
C PRO A 42 -15.73 -6.92 -17.17
N VAL A 43 -15.05 -7.73 -17.98
CA VAL A 43 -14.99 -7.58 -19.44
C VAL A 43 -15.47 -8.87 -20.09
N SER A 44 -16.49 -8.75 -20.94
CA SER A 44 -17.10 -9.87 -21.65
C SER A 44 -16.29 -10.37 -22.85
N GLU A 45 -15.40 -9.54 -23.40
CA GLU A 45 -14.58 -9.86 -24.57
C GLU A 45 -13.08 -9.65 -24.25
N GLN A 46 -12.26 -10.69 -24.43
CA GLN A 46 -10.81 -10.66 -24.16
C GLN A 46 -10.00 -9.91 -25.24
N ASN A 47 -10.56 -8.86 -25.85
CA ASN A 47 -9.85 -8.07 -26.85
C ASN A 47 -9.05 -6.92 -26.19
N TYR A 48 -8.06 -7.30 -25.39
CA TYR A 48 -7.29 -6.37 -24.57
C TYR A 48 -6.44 -5.38 -25.38
N GLY A 49 -6.09 -5.71 -26.64
CA GLY A 49 -5.22 -4.86 -27.47
C GLY A 49 -5.86 -3.56 -27.94
N ALA A 50 -7.18 -3.54 -28.19
CA ALA A 50 -7.89 -2.38 -28.73
C ALA A 50 -8.64 -1.57 -27.66
N ARG A 51 -8.70 -2.06 -26.43
CA ARG A 51 -9.48 -1.46 -25.34
C ARG A 51 -8.70 -0.35 -24.64
N ASN A 52 -9.42 0.71 -24.27
CA ASN A 52 -8.91 1.75 -23.40
C ASN A 52 -9.12 1.34 -21.93
N PHE A 53 -8.03 1.19 -21.17
CA PHE A 53 -8.02 0.85 -19.74
C PHE A 53 -8.04 2.08 -18.83
N PHE A 54 -8.36 3.26 -19.38
CA PHE A 54 -8.46 4.50 -18.62
C PHE A 54 -9.46 4.41 -17.45
N PRO A 55 -10.66 3.82 -17.59
CA PRO A 55 -11.60 3.69 -16.47
C PRO A 55 -11.03 2.83 -15.33
N GLU A 56 -10.42 1.69 -15.65
CA GLU A 56 -9.81 0.79 -14.67
C GLU A 56 -8.65 1.47 -13.95
N LEU A 57 -7.76 2.13 -14.70
CA LEU A 57 -6.63 2.84 -14.11
C LEU A 57 -7.10 4.05 -13.27
N SER A 58 -8.21 4.70 -13.64
CA SER A 58 -8.81 5.77 -12.83
C SER A 58 -9.33 5.24 -11.50
N ALA A 59 -10.00 4.08 -11.50
CA ALA A 59 -10.44 3.44 -10.26
C ALA A 59 -9.26 3.03 -9.37
N VAL A 60 -8.18 2.50 -9.96
CA VAL A 60 -6.93 2.22 -9.26
C VAL A 60 -6.35 3.49 -8.62
N ARG A 61 -6.32 4.62 -9.34
CA ARG A 61 -5.84 5.91 -8.80
C ARG A 61 -6.61 6.28 -7.55
N ASP A 62 -7.93 6.16 -7.57
CA ASP A 62 -8.76 6.55 -6.44
C ASP A 62 -8.45 5.68 -5.21
N VAL A 63 -8.17 4.39 -5.40
CA VAL A 63 -7.71 3.50 -4.32
C VAL A 63 -6.30 3.86 -3.84
N VAL A 64 -5.36 4.18 -4.75
CA VAL A 64 -4.01 4.67 -4.39
C VAL A 64 -4.10 5.94 -3.53
N LEU A 65 -4.98 6.88 -3.90
CA LEU A 65 -5.24 8.09 -3.13
C LEU A 65 -5.86 7.78 -1.77
N ARG A 66 -6.78 6.80 -1.70
CA ARG A 66 -7.35 6.36 -0.42
C ARG A 66 -6.29 5.78 0.51
N VAL A 67 -5.42 4.91 0.00
CA VAL A 67 -4.31 4.35 0.79
C VAL A 67 -3.41 5.48 1.31
N LEU A 68 -3.04 6.45 0.47
CA LEU A 68 -2.27 7.62 0.89
C LEU A 68 -2.98 8.42 1.99
N GLY A 69 -4.27 8.69 1.84
CA GLY A 69 -5.04 9.41 2.85
C GLY A 69 -5.06 8.69 4.20
N ILE A 70 -5.13 7.35 4.21
CA ILE A 70 -5.05 6.58 5.45
C ILE A 70 -3.64 6.65 6.05
N LEU A 71 -2.60 6.50 5.23
CA LEU A 71 -1.20 6.60 5.68
C LEU A 71 -0.90 7.99 6.28
N GLU A 72 -1.48 9.05 5.72
CA GLU A 72 -1.36 10.41 6.25
C GLU A 72 -2.00 10.59 7.62
N VAL A 73 -3.03 9.80 7.95
CA VAL A 73 -3.68 9.79 9.27
C VAL A 73 -2.91 8.94 10.28
N ILE A 74 -2.44 7.76 9.85
CA ILE A 74 -1.71 6.82 10.73
C ILE A 74 -0.35 7.38 11.11
N ILE A 75 0.38 8.02 10.18
CA ILE A 75 1.72 8.53 10.46
C ILE A 75 1.63 9.91 11.12
N PRO A 76 2.15 10.08 12.35
CA PRO A 76 2.17 11.38 13.02
C PRO A 76 2.90 12.44 12.19
N GLU A 77 2.39 13.67 12.21
CA GLU A 77 2.93 14.78 11.42
C GLU A 77 4.40 15.05 11.71
N SER A 78 4.81 15.02 12.99
CA SER A 78 6.21 15.19 13.39
C SER A 78 7.13 14.15 12.76
N LYS A 79 6.65 12.90 12.62
CA LYS A 79 7.39 11.81 12.01
C LYS A 79 7.44 11.91 10.48
N LYS A 80 6.33 12.34 9.85
CA LYS A 80 6.30 12.66 8.41
C LYS A 80 7.30 13.76 8.06
N ASN A 81 7.31 14.86 8.82
CA ASN A 81 8.21 15.99 8.58
C ASN A 81 9.67 15.59 8.75
N ALA A 82 9.98 14.78 9.77
CA ALA A 82 11.31 14.23 9.97
C ALA A 82 11.74 13.33 8.78
N PHE A 83 10.86 12.46 8.31
CA PHE A 83 11.12 11.60 7.15
C PHE A 83 11.41 12.42 5.88
N TRP A 84 10.60 13.42 5.57
CA TRP A 84 10.81 14.29 4.41
C TRP A 84 12.08 15.12 4.52
N PHE A 85 12.35 15.67 5.71
CA PHE A 85 13.58 16.42 5.94
C PHE A 85 14.80 15.53 5.73
N GLN A 86 14.75 14.29 6.24
CA GLN A 86 15.80 13.30 6.02
C GLN A 86 15.97 13.04 4.52
N LYS A 87 14.90 12.67 3.79
CA LYS A 87 14.96 12.39 2.35
C LYS A 87 15.47 13.59 1.53
N PHE A 88 15.07 14.82 1.88
CA PHE A 88 15.59 16.03 1.26
C PHE A 88 17.08 16.22 1.52
N ALA A 89 17.51 16.03 2.77
CA ALA A 89 18.92 16.13 3.14
C ALA A 89 19.77 15.07 2.42
N GLU A 90 19.25 13.86 2.28
CA GLU A 90 19.88 12.76 1.54
C GLU A 90 20.10 13.13 0.07
N GLN A 91 19.08 13.67 -0.59
CA GLN A 91 19.17 14.05 -2.00
C GLN A 91 20.13 15.22 -2.24
N LYS A 92 20.15 16.19 -1.31
CA LYS A 92 20.89 17.45 -1.50
C LYS A 92 22.34 17.40 -1.02
N PHE A 93 22.64 16.62 0.02
CA PHE A 93 23.93 16.70 0.72
C PHE A 93 24.74 15.40 0.75
N LEU A 94 24.15 14.24 0.41
CA LEU A 94 24.90 12.98 0.42
C LEU A 94 25.50 12.64 -0.94
N SER A 95 26.75 12.18 -0.92
CA SER A 95 27.38 11.54 -2.07
C SER A 95 26.70 10.20 -2.41
N ASP A 96 26.83 9.75 -3.65
CA ASP A 96 26.19 8.55 -4.21
C ASP A 96 26.36 7.33 -3.30
N ARG A 97 27.60 7.04 -2.87
CA ARG A 97 27.91 5.94 -1.95
C ARG A 97 27.19 6.02 -0.60
N LYS A 98 27.04 7.24 -0.05
CA LYS A 98 26.32 7.44 1.23
C LYS A 98 24.81 7.30 1.04
N ARG A 99 24.28 7.70 -0.13
CA ARG A 99 22.88 7.49 -0.48
C ARG A 99 22.55 6.00 -0.60
N ASP A 100 23.42 5.21 -1.21
CA ASP A 100 23.21 3.77 -1.37
C ASP A 100 23.18 3.02 -0.03
N LEU A 101 24.12 3.29 0.87
CA LEU A 101 24.14 2.69 2.21
C LEU A 101 22.88 3.00 3.03
N LEU A 102 22.35 4.20 2.86
CA LEU A 102 21.16 4.65 3.58
C LEU A 102 19.88 4.03 3.02
N ARG A 103 19.77 3.95 1.68
CA ARG A 103 18.70 3.19 1.01
C ARG A 103 18.71 1.72 1.43
N GLU A 104 19.89 1.09 1.47
CA GLU A 104 20.03 -0.27 1.96
C GLU A 104 19.52 -0.39 3.41
N SER A 105 19.84 0.57 4.27
CA SER A 105 19.38 0.58 5.68
C SER A 105 17.86 0.76 5.84
N LEU A 106 17.21 1.46 4.92
CA LEU A 106 15.75 1.61 4.88
C LEU A 106 15.11 0.31 4.38
N ASN A 107 15.64 -0.26 3.29
CA ASN A 107 15.17 -1.51 2.70
C ASN A 107 15.29 -2.72 3.62
N LYS A 108 16.23 -2.70 4.60
CA LYS A 108 16.31 -3.72 5.65
C LYS A 108 15.02 -3.86 6.46
N GLN A 109 14.23 -2.79 6.60
CA GLN A 109 12.93 -2.79 7.25
C GLN A 109 12.97 -3.41 8.67
N ASP A 110 14.03 -3.11 9.42
CA ASP A 110 14.25 -3.69 10.77
C ASP A 110 13.19 -3.29 11.80
N LYS A 111 12.43 -2.22 11.52
CA LYS A 111 11.34 -1.72 12.35
C LYS A 111 10.05 -1.60 11.53
N PRO A 112 8.87 -1.86 12.12
CA PRO A 112 7.60 -1.68 11.43
C PRO A 112 7.37 -0.27 10.88
N GLU A 113 7.85 0.73 11.61
CA GLU A 113 7.84 2.14 11.21
C GLU A 113 8.52 2.35 9.85
N LYS A 114 9.70 1.74 9.64
CA LYS A 114 10.43 1.85 8.36
C LYS A 114 9.61 1.27 7.21
N SER A 115 8.92 0.16 7.44
CA SER A 115 8.05 -0.47 6.45
C SER A 115 6.86 0.44 6.10
N LEU A 116 6.28 1.12 7.09
CA LEU A 116 5.21 2.10 6.88
C LEU A 116 5.69 3.32 6.06
N PHE A 117 6.89 3.85 6.37
CA PHE A 117 7.47 4.96 5.61
C PHE A 117 7.82 4.57 4.17
N LEU A 118 8.34 3.37 3.95
CA LEU A 118 8.58 2.87 2.59
C LEU A 118 7.28 2.76 1.82
N LEU A 119 6.22 2.19 2.41
CA LEU A 119 4.91 2.12 1.78
C LEU A 119 4.39 3.51 1.41
N TYR A 120 4.50 4.47 2.33
CA TYR A 120 4.10 5.85 2.10
C TYR A 120 4.88 6.49 0.94
N ASP A 121 6.19 6.28 0.89
CA ASP A 121 7.03 6.79 -0.20
C ASP A 121 6.67 6.16 -1.55
N SER A 122 6.50 4.84 -1.59
CA SER A 122 6.10 4.11 -2.79
C SER A 122 4.76 4.61 -3.31
N PHE A 123 3.76 4.77 -2.44
CA PHE A 123 2.43 5.26 -2.86
C PHE A 123 2.45 6.72 -3.33
N ILE A 124 3.34 7.57 -2.82
CA ILE A 124 3.52 8.93 -3.35
C ILE A 124 4.09 8.89 -4.76
N ASN A 125 5.10 8.06 -5.00
CA ASN A 125 5.68 7.89 -6.34
C ASN A 125 4.64 7.30 -7.31
N LEU A 126 3.89 6.27 -6.89
CA LEU A 126 2.81 5.66 -7.66
C LEU A 126 1.71 6.66 -8.02
N LYS A 127 1.33 7.56 -7.08
CA LYS A 127 0.38 8.65 -7.34
C LYS A 127 0.85 9.56 -8.46
N VAL A 128 2.13 9.90 -8.52
CA VAL A 128 2.67 10.75 -9.60
C VAL A 128 2.59 10.02 -10.93
N ILE A 129 3.09 8.78 -10.97
CA ILE A 129 3.13 7.95 -12.19
C ILE A 129 1.71 7.73 -12.75
N ILE A 130 0.75 7.35 -11.91
CA ILE A 130 -0.62 7.07 -12.36
C ILE A 130 -1.31 8.33 -12.88
N ASN A 131 -1.08 9.49 -12.26
CA ASN A 131 -1.63 10.75 -12.75
C ASN A 131 -1.04 11.12 -14.11
N ASP A 132 0.26 10.91 -14.31
CA ASP A 132 0.90 11.15 -15.60
C ASP A 132 0.40 10.20 -16.69
N LEU A 133 0.18 8.91 -16.39
CA LEU A 133 -0.43 7.97 -17.32
C LEU A 133 -1.84 8.39 -17.72
N LEU A 134 -2.64 8.85 -16.76
CA LEU A 134 -4.02 9.28 -17.00
C LEU A 134 -4.12 10.61 -17.78
N ARG A 135 -3.07 11.45 -17.82
CA ARG A 135 -3.08 12.68 -18.64
C ARG A 135 -3.29 12.42 -20.14
N SER A 136 -2.91 11.23 -20.61
CA SER A 136 -3.07 10.83 -22.00
C SER A 136 -4.52 10.54 -22.43
N ASN A 137 -5.47 10.46 -21.48
CA ASN A 137 -6.87 10.05 -21.66
C ASN A 137 -7.08 8.66 -22.32
N THR A 138 -5.99 7.96 -22.65
CA THR A 138 -5.99 6.67 -23.34
C THR A 138 -4.89 5.80 -22.74
N VAL A 139 -5.30 4.70 -22.10
CA VAL A 139 -4.37 3.78 -21.44
C VAL A 139 -4.41 2.46 -22.19
N SER A 140 -3.26 2.07 -22.75
CA SER A 140 -3.11 0.75 -23.36
C SER A 140 -3.07 -0.35 -22.31
N TYR A 141 -3.38 -1.59 -22.70
CA TYR A 141 -3.24 -2.75 -21.82
C TYR A 141 -1.82 -2.88 -21.26
N SER A 142 -0.78 -2.64 -22.08
CA SER A 142 0.60 -2.68 -21.63
C SER A 142 0.90 -1.61 -20.57
N GLY A 143 0.39 -0.38 -20.73
CA GLY A 143 0.55 0.67 -19.72
C GLY A 143 -0.14 0.31 -18.41
N TYR A 144 -1.36 -0.21 -18.51
CA TYR A 144 -2.13 -0.71 -17.36
C TYR A 144 -1.40 -1.85 -16.63
N LYS A 145 -0.96 -2.87 -17.37
CA LYS A 145 -0.32 -4.06 -16.81
C LYS A 145 1.04 -3.76 -16.20
N ASN A 146 1.88 -2.99 -16.87
CA ASN A 146 3.19 -2.58 -16.34
C ASN A 146 3.05 -1.74 -15.05
N PHE A 147 2.07 -0.84 -15.00
CA PHE A 147 1.79 -0.11 -13.75
C PHE A 147 1.39 -1.07 -12.62
N GLY A 148 0.53 -2.04 -12.91
CA GLY A 148 0.17 -3.09 -11.97
C GLY A 148 1.36 -3.93 -11.47
N ASP A 149 2.29 -4.27 -12.36
CA ASP A 149 3.47 -5.05 -12.01
C ASP A 149 4.45 -4.26 -11.12
N ILE A 150 4.59 -2.94 -11.36
CA ILE A 150 5.34 -2.03 -10.47
C ILE A 150 4.64 -1.96 -9.10
N LEU A 151 3.35 -1.65 -9.08
CA LEU A 151 2.57 -1.53 -7.86
C LEU A 151 2.62 -2.82 -7.02
N GLY A 152 2.41 -3.97 -7.65
CA GLY A 152 2.43 -5.26 -6.99
C GLY A 152 3.81 -5.61 -6.43
N ARG A 153 4.88 -5.18 -7.09
CA ARG A 153 6.25 -5.33 -6.55
C ARG A 153 6.45 -4.50 -5.28
N GLU A 154 6.07 -3.22 -5.30
CA GLU A 154 6.19 -2.32 -4.14
C GLU A 154 5.40 -2.84 -2.93
N ILE A 155 4.21 -3.42 -3.15
CA ILE A 155 3.42 -4.05 -2.08
C ILE A 155 4.12 -5.29 -1.52
N ARG A 156 4.59 -6.20 -2.39
CA ARG A 156 5.23 -7.46 -1.98
C ARG A 156 6.59 -7.27 -1.29
N GLU A 157 7.31 -6.20 -1.63
CA GLU A 157 8.60 -5.86 -0.99
C GLU A 157 8.42 -5.28 0.41
N ASN A 158 7.20 -4.92 0.81
CA ASN A 158 6.91 -4.42 2.14
C ASN A 158 6.78 -5.57 3.17
N ARG A 159 7.66 -5.63 4.18
CA ARG A 159 7.71 -6.76 5.12
C ARG A 159 6.56 -6.80 6.13
N VAL A 160 5.95 -5.66 6.42
CA VAL A 160 4.92 -5.54 7.47
C VAL A 160 3.51 -5.45 6.88
N PHE A 161 3.35 -4.76 5.77
CA PHE A 161 2.09 -4.58 5.06
C PHE A 161 2.01 -5.45 3.81
N ASP A 162 2.61 -6.65 3.84
CA ASP A 162 2.42 -7.65 2.79
C ASP A 162 1.12 -8.42 3.06
N PRO A 163 0.04 -8.15 2.30
CA PRO A 163 -1.21 -8.87 2.48
C PRO A 163 -1.13 -10.34 2.04
N PHE A 164 -0.03 -10.78 1.43
CA PHE A 164 0.18 -12.16 0.98
C PHE A 164 1.01 -12.98 1.96
N ARG A 165 1.53 -12.35 3.02
CA ARG A 165 2.31 -13.03 4.06
C ARG A 165 1.39 -13.87 4.94
N LYS A 166 1.65 -15.18 4.98
CA LYS A 166 0.94 -16.13 5.85
C LYS A 166 1.05 -15.68 7.32
N GLY A 167 -0.09 -15.42 7.97
CA GLY A 167 -0.19 -15.13 9.41
C GLY A 167 -0.60 -13.71 9.79
N VAL A 168 -0.64 -12.75 8.85
CA VAL A 168 -1.02 -11.34 9.12
C VAL A 168 -2.54 -11.14 9.18
N ASP A 169 -3.31 -12.09 8.65
CA ASP A 169 -4.75 -11.91 8.36
C ASP A 169 -5.70 -12.05 9.55
N GLN A 170 -5.36 -12.84 10.56
CA GLN A 170 -6.37 -13.27 11.53
C GLN A 170 -6.80 -12.15 12.50
N GLU A 171 -5.95 -11.14 12.73
CA GLU A 171 -6.25 -10.06 13.68
C GLU A 171 -7.24 -9.02 13.13
N PHE A 172 -7.28 -8.84 11.82
CA PHE A 172 -8.07 -7.77 11.18
C PHE A 172 -9.29 -8.28 10.40
N ASP A 173 -9.34 -9.58 10.11
CA ASP A 173 -10.41 -10.25 9.37
C ASP A 173 -11.55 -10.70 10.31
N SER A 174 -12.01 -9.80 11.17
CA SER A 174 -13.14 -10.06 12.08
C SER A 174 -14.43 -9.46 11.55
N ILE A 175 -15.37 -10.32 11.16
CA ILE A 175 -16.73 -9.91 10.81
C ILE A 175 -17.49 -9.62 12.11
N ASN A 176 -17.54 -8.33 12.50
CA ASN A 176 -18.26 -7.88 13.69
C ASN A 176 -19.79 -7.97 13.54
N ASN A 177 -20.32 -8.00 12.32
CA ASN A 177 -21.75 -8.10 12.06
C ASN A 177 -22.19 -9.58 12.08
N PRO A 178 -22.99 -10.03 13.07
CA PRO A 178 -23.40 -11.43 13.19
C PRO A 178 -24.18 -11.91 11.96
N ARG A 179 -25.01 -11.07 11.33
CA ARG A 179 -25.76 -11.46 10.12
C ARG A 179 -24.85 -11.77 8.94
N ILE A 180 -23.82 -10.95 8.73
CA ILE A 180 -22.84 -11.17 7.66
C ILE A 180 -21.98 -12.40 7.99
N LYS A 181 -21.63 -12.59 9.26
CA LYS A 181 -20.88 -13.76 9.73
C LYS A 181 -21.64 -15.05 9.47
N ASP A 182 -22.95 -15.06 9.71
CA ASP A 182 -23.81 -16.21 9.47
C ASP A 182 -23.97 -16.50 7.97
N VAL A 183 -24.10 -15.46 7.13
CA VAL A 183 -24.11 -15.62 5.67
C VAL A 183 -22.79 -16.20 5.16
N VAL A 184 -21.65 -15.63 5.57
CA VAL A 184 -20.32 -16.12 5.16
C VAL A 184 -20.07 -17.55 5.64
N LYS A 185 -20.51 -17.91 6.85
CA LYS A 185 -20.48 -19.30 7.32
C LYS A 185 -21.34 -20.22 6.48
N SER A 186 -22.55 -19.80 6.10
CA SER A 186 -23.45 -20.60 5.26
C SER A 186 -22.94 -20.80 3.83
N LEU A 187 -22.04 -19.94 3.35
CA LEU A 187 -21.36 -20.10 2.06
C LEU A 187 -20.24 -21.16 2.13
N LYS A 188 -19.56 -21.30 3.28
CA LYS A 188 -18.50 -22.31 3.47
C LYS A 188 -19.01 -23.76 3.41
N ASP A 189 -20.27 -24.00 3.72
CA ASP A 189 -20.90 -25.33 3.59
C ASP A 189 -21.23 -25.71 2.13
N ARG A 190 -21.13 -24.77 1.18
CA ARG A 190 -21.29 -25.02 -0.25
C ARG A 190 -19.93 -24.84 -0.91
N GLY A 191 -19.08 -25.86 -0.82
CA GLY A 191 -17.66 -25.84 -1.22
C GLY A 191 -17.34 -25.03 -2.48
N TYR A 192 -16.82 -23.82 -2.26
CA TYR A 192 -15.99 -23.03 -3.16
C TYR A 192 -14.66 -22.76 -2.46
#